data_AF-A0AAW1NT45-F1
#
_entry.id   AF-A0AAW1NT45-F1
#
_cell.length_a   1.000
_cell.length_b   1.000
_cell.length_c   1.000
_cell.angle_alpha   90.00
_cell.angle_beta   90.00
_cell.angle_gamma   90.00
#
_symmetry.space_group_name_H-M   'P 1'
#
loop_
_entity.id
_entity.type
_entity.pdbx_description
1 polymer ?
#
loop_
_entity_poly.entity_id
_entity_poly.type
_entity_poly.pdbx_seq_one_letter_code
_entity_poly.pdbx_strand_id
1 'polypeptide(L)'
;METSSKLITVTGATGFQGTAVVDALLAKGYRVRGLTSNSDSAAAKALADRGVEVQRLDPDSKESLLKAFRDSHGVFLNTNTHASAGDVAREVQQGELAVDAAQQAAVTHLVFSSLEAPGLPASESGSNKEAYRLPDFEAKSQISVRRLFC
;
A
#
# COMPACT_ATOMS: atom_id res chain seq x y z
N MET A 1 -6.72 -31.84 5.38
CA MET A 1 -7.10 -30.67 4.55
C MET A 1 -5.98 -29.68 4.67
N GLU A 2 -5.11 -29.56 3.66
CA GLU A 2 -4.18 -28.43 3.63
C GLU A 2 -5.02 -27.17 3.44
N THR A 3 -5.19 -26.39 4.51
CA THR A 3 -5.58 -25.00 4.37
C THR A 3 -4.39 -24.31 3.72
N SER A 4 -4.35 -24.29 2.39
CA SER A 4 -3.36 -23.53 1.63
C SER A 4 -3.33 -22.13 2.22
N SER A 5 -2.22 -21.76 2.86
CA SER A 5 -2.13 -20.52 3.60
C SER A 5 -2.34 -19.35 2.62
N LYS A 6 -3.30 -18.49 2.95
CA LYS A 6 -3.74 -17.38 2.09
C LYS A 6 -2.55 -16.45 1.83
N LEU A 7 -2.30 -16.14 0.56
CA LEU A 7 -1.25 -15.21 0.15
C LEU A 7 -1.69 -13.77 0.36
N ILE A 8 -0.91 -13.01 1.13
CA ILE A 8 -1.12 -11.58 1.36
C ILE A 8 0.05 -10.81 0.77
N THR A 9 -0.23 -9.86 -0.11
CA THR A 9 0.78 -9.03 -0.76
C THR A 9 0.89 -7.68 -0.05
N VAL A 10 2.09 -7.30 0.34
CA VAL A 10 2.38 -6.07 1.11
C VAL A 10 3.24 -5.15 0.27
N THR A 11 2.71 -3.98 -0.07
CA THR A 11 3.48 -2.91 -0.72
C THR A 11 4.34 -2.16 0.30
N GLY A 12 5.52 -1.70 -0.15
CA GLY A 12 6.47 -1.00 0.74
C GLY A 12 6.95 -1.88 1.89
N ALA A 13 7.12 -3.19 1.65
CA ALA A 13 7.41 -4.19 2.69
C ALA A 13 8.72 -3.92 3.46
N THR A 14 9.66 -3.18 2.86
CA THR A 14 10.93 -2.78 3.47
C THR A 14 10.84 -1.49 4.30
N GLY A 15 9.71 -0.76 4.24
CA GLY A 15 9.47 0.46 4.99
C GLY A 15 8.91 0.20 6.39
N PHE A 16 8.91 1.22 7.24
CA PHE A 16 8.53 1.11 8.66
C PHE A 16 7.15 0.47 8.92
N GLN A 17 6.14 0.86 8.16
CA GLN A 17 4.80 0.26 8.28
C GLN A 17 4.76 -1.16 7.68
N GLY A 18 5.44 -1.35 6.54
CA GLY A 18 5.42 -2.61 5.80
C GLY A 18 6.05 -3.76 6.57
N THR A 19 7.19 -3.54 7.25
CA THR A 19 7.83 -4.57 8.07
C THR A 19 6.95 -5.02 9.23
N ALA A 20 6.31 -4.09 9.95
CA ALA A 20 5.40 -4.44 11.04
C ALA A 20 4.21 -5.29 10.56
N VAL A 21 3.65 -4.97 9.38
CA VAL A 21 2.57 -5.75 8.75
C VAL A 21 3.05 -7.14 8.36
N VAL A 22 4.24 -7.25 7.74
CA VAL A 22 4.84 -8.55 7.40
C VAL A 22 5.03 -9.41 8.64
N ASP A 23 5.56 -8.85 9.73
CA ASP A 23 5.79 -9.56 10.99
C ASP A 23 4.49 -10.13 11.57
N ALA A 24 3.44 -9.30 11.61
CA ALA A 24 2.14 -9.71 12.10
C ALA A 24 1.47 -10.79 11.23
N LEU A 25 1.66 -10.75 9.91
CA LEU A 25 1.13 -11.74 8.98
C LEU A 25 1.86 -13.08 9.08
N LEU A 26 3.19 -13.07 9.16
CA LEU A 26 4.00 -14.27 9.35
C LEU A 26 3.68 -14.95 10.69
N ALA A 27 3.53 -14.18 11.78
CA ALA A 27 3.17 -14.72 13.09
C ALA A 27 1.79 -15.42 13.10
N LYS A 28 0.88 -15.03 12.21
CA LYS A 28 -0.43 -15.65 12.02
C LYS A 28 -0.42 -16.82 11.03
N GLY A 29 0.75 -17.16 10.47
CA GLY A 29 0.91 -18.27 9.53
C GLY A 29 0.45 -17.97 8.10
N TYR A 30 0.29 -16.69 7.72
CA TYR A 30 -0.01 -16.31 6.33
C TYR A 30 1.23 -16.42 5.45
N ARG A 31 1.02 -16.71 4.16
CA ARG A 31 2.05 -16.52 3.14
C ARG A 31 2.12 -15.04 2.80
N VAL A 32 3.33 -14.49 2.75
CA VAL A 32 3.51 -13.05 2.51
C VAL A 32 4.36 -12.84 1.27
N ARG A 33 3.87 -11.95 0.39
CA ARG A 33 4.66 -11.39 -0.71
C ARG A 33 4.99 -9.94 -0.40
N GLY A 34 6.27 -9.62 -0.26
CA GLY A 34 6.76 -8.27 -0.02
C GLY A 34 7.15 -7.59 -1.32
N LEU A 35 6.54 -6.43 -1.60
CA LEU A 35 6.87 -5.61 -2.76
C LEU A 35 7.82 -4.47 -2.38
N THR A 36 8.86 -4.29 -3.17
CA THR A 36 9.89 -3.27 -2.99
C THR A 36 10.34 -2.73 -4.34
N SER A 37 10.77 -1.46 -4.41
CA SER A 37 11.40 -0.91 -5.62
C SER A 37 12.80 -1.48 -5.86
N ASN A 38 13.45 -1.98 -4.79
CA ASN A 38 14.77 -2.60 -4.84
C ASN A 38 14.78 -3.94 -4.10
N SER A 39 14.72 -5.03 -4.87
CA SER A 39 14.76 -6.42 -4.39
C SER A 39 16.14 -6.85 -3.89
N ASP A 40 17.21 -6.14 -4.23
CA ASP A 40 18.59 -6.50 -3.86
C ASP A 40 19.08 -5.80 -2.59
N SER A 41 18.25 -4.93 -2.01
CA SER A 41 18.55 -4.22 -0.77
C SER A 41 18.73 -5.18 0.41
N ALA A 42 19.53 -4.78 1.40
CA ALA A 42 19.73 -5.58 2.62
C ALA A 42 18.41 -5.87 3.36
N ALA A 43 17.50 -4.90 3.39
CA ALA A 43 16.16 -5.08 3.96
C ALA A 43 15.33 -6.11 3.19
N ALA A 44 15.38 -6.10 1.86
CA ALA A 44 14.71 -7.09 1.02
C ALA A 44 15.26 -8.50 1.26
N LYS A 45 16.59 -8.65 1.34
CA LYS A 45 17.22 -9.95 1.66
C LYS A 45 16.81 -10.46 3.04
N ALA A 46 16.79 -9.59 4.05
CA ALA A 46 16.34 -9.95 5.40
C ALA A 46 14.86 -10.40 5.43
N LEU A 47 14.00 -9.89 4.55
CA LEU A 47 12.62 -10.38 4.41
C LEU A 47 12.60 -11.77 3.76
N ALA A 48 13.40 -11.98 2.71
CA ALA A 48 13.50 -13.28 2.04
C ALA A 48 13.99 -14.38 2.99
N ASP A 49 14.99 -14.08 3.83
CA ASP A 49 15.53 -15.00 4.84
C ASP A 49 14.46 -15.45 5.86
N ARG A 50 13.38 -14.68 5.99
CA ARG A 50 12.25 -14.97 6.90
C ARG A 50 11.10 -15.71 6.19
N GLY A 51 11.30 -16.13 4.94
CA GLY A 51 10.30 -16.87 4.16
C GLY A 51 9.30 -15.98 3.42
N VAL A 52 9.59 -14.69 3.24
CA VAL A 52 8.76 -13.76 2.46
C VAL A 52 9.12 -13.86 0.98
N GLU A 53 8.12 -13.94 0.10
CA GLU A 53 8.32 -13.81 -1.35
C GLU A 53 8.62 -12.35 -1.69
N VAL A 54 9.88 -12.01 -1.98
CA VAL A 54 10.24 -10.64 -2.33
C VAL A 54 10.17 -10.43 -3.83
N GLN A 55 9.41 -9.42 -4.26
CA GLN A 55 9.26 -9.09 -5.67
C GLN A 55 9.48 -7.60 -5.90
N ARG A 56 10.17 -7.27 -7.00
CA ARG A 56 10.31 -5.89 -7.45
C ARG A 56 8.97 -5.36 -7.96
N LEU A 57 8.58 -4.18 -7.50
CA LEU A 57 7.41 -3.45 -7.96
C LEU A 57 7.83 -2.11 -8.58
N ASP A 58 7.28 -1.84 -9.75
CA ASP A 58 7.25 -0.51 -10.34
C ASP A 58 5.82 0.06 -10.18
N PRO A 59 5.61 1.07 -9.32
CA PRO A 59 4.28 1.61 -9.05
C PRO A 59 3.67 2.36 -10.24
N ASP A 60 4.49 2.77 -11.22
CA ASP A 60 4.03 3.49 -12.40
C ASP A 60 3.63 2.53 -13.55
N SER A 61 3.87 1.23 -13.39
CA SER A 61 3.56 0.21 -14.39
C SER A 61 2.39 -0.67 -13.97
N LYS A 62 1.27 -0.55 -14.69
CA LYS A 62 0.09 -1.40 -14.50
C LYS A 62 0.42 -2.89 -14.61
N GLU A 63 1.28 -3.27 -15.55
CA GLU A 63 1.70 -4.66 -15.73
C GLU A 63 2.49 -5.18 -14.52
N SER A 64 3.36 -4.33 -13.95
CA SER A 64 4.09 -4.66 -12.72
C SER A 64 3.13 -4.90 -11.55
N LEU A 65 2.13 -4.03 -11.37
CA LEU A 65 1.10 -4.15 -10.33
C LEU A 65 0.24 -5.41 -10.51
N LEU A 66 -0.20 -5.71 -11.75
CA LEU A 66 -0.96 -6.92 -12.06
C LEU A 66 -0.18 -8.19 -11.72
N LYS A 67 1.09 -8.24 -12.13
CA LYS A 67 1.97 -9.37 -11.82
C LYS A 67 2.19 -9.52 -10.32
N ALA A 68 2.28 -8.41 -9.59
CA ALA A 68 2.49 -8.41 -8.16
C ALA A 68 1.26 -8.91 -7.39
N PHE A 69 0.05 -8.52 -7.81
CA PHE A 69 -1.20 -8.89 -7.14
C PHE A 69 -1.76 -10.25 -7.55
N ARG A 70 -1.22 -10.85 -8.61
CA ARG A 70 -1.63 -12.19 -9.06
C ARG A 70 -1.58 -13.21 -7.92
N ASP A 71 -2.63 -14.02 -7.83
CA ASP A 71 -2.84 -15.09 -6.84
C ASP A 71 -2.92 -14.60 -5.38
N SER A 72 -3.00 -13.28 -5.16
CA SER A 72 -3.10 -12.71 -3.81
C SER A 72 -4.54 -12.73 -3.32
N HIS A 73 -4.76 -13.26 -2.11
CA HIS A 73 -6.06 -13.18 -1.46
C HIS A 73 -6.32 -11.78 -0.90
N GLY A 74 -5.28 -11.13 -0.38
CA GLY A 74 -5.36 -9.76 0.12
C GLY A 74 -4.14 -8.93 -0.25
N VAL A 75 -4.33 -7.62 -0.33
CA VAL A 75 -3.27 -6.65 -0.63
C VAL A 75 -3.29 -5.55 0.43
N PHE A 76 -2.13 -5.27 1.02
CA PHE A 76 -1.87 -4.06 1.81
C PHE A 76 -1.19 -3.03 0.91
N LEU A 77 -1.92 -1.98 0.57
CA LEU A 77 -1.49 -0.90 -0.32
C LEU A 77 -1.08 0.33 0.51
N ASN A 78 0.18 0.71 0.43
CA ASN A 78 0.77 1.89 1.04
C ASN A 78 1.50 2.68 -0.04
N THR A 79 0.87 3.76 -0.50
CA THR A 79 1.51 4.74 -1.39
C THR A 79 2.35 5.68 -0.54
N ASN A 80 3.65 5.74 -0.85
CA ASN A 80 4.59 6.62 -0.15
C ASN A 80 4.84 7.87 -0.99
N THR A 81 4.29 9.01 -0.56
CA THR A 81 4.54 10.36 -1.12
C THR A 81 6.01 10.73 -1.17
N HIS A 82 6.83 10.17 -0.27
CA HIS A 82 8.24 10.53 -0.17
C HIS A 82 9.07 10.08 -1.38
N ALA A 83 8.61 9.07 -2.13
CA ALA A 83 9.23 8.66 -3.39
C ALA A 83 8.76 9.52 -4.58
N SER A 84 7.61 10.17 -4.48
CA SER A 84 7.01 11.02 -5.52
C SER A 84 7.47 12.49 -5.45
N ALA A 85 8.43 12.83 -4.58
CA ALA A 85 8.98 14.18 -4.42
C ALA A 85 7.92 15.29 -4.24
N GLY A 86 6.82 14.99 -3.56
CA GLY A 86 5.71 15.95 -3.35
C GLY A 86 4.74 16.08 -4.52
N ASP A 87 4.82 15.20 -5.53
CA ASP A 87 3.87 15.13 -6.64
C ASP A 87 2.62 14.32 -6.23
N VAL A 88 1.67 15.03 -5.64
CA VAL A 88 0.35 14.55 -5.20
C VAL A 88 -0.41 13.88 -6.35
N ALA A 89 -0.33 14.44 -7.56
CA ALA A 89 -1.03 13.89 -8.73
C ALA A 89 -0.47 12.52 -9.12
N ARG A 90 0.85 12.36 -9.04
CA ARG A 90 1.51 11.05 -9.25
C ARG A 90 1.08 10.02 -8.21
N GLU A 91 0.93 10.42 -6.94
CA GLU A 91 0.45 9.49 -5.91
C GLU A 91 -0.98 9.02 -6.18
N VAL A 92 -1.88 9.94 -6.54
CA VAL A 92 -3.27 9.59 -6.90
C VAL A 92 -3.27 8.61 -8.07
N GLN A 93 -2.50 8.89 -9.12
CA GLN A 93 -2.38 8.02 -10.28
C GLN A 93 -1.88 6.61 -9.91
N GLN A 94 -0.85 6.51 -9.06
CA GLN A 94 -0.33 5.22 -8.59
C GLN A 94 -1.36 4.46 -7.76
N GLY A 95 -2.12 5.17 -6.92
CA GLY A 95 -3.22 4.60 -6.14
C GLY A 95 -4.34 4.03 -7.03
N GLU A 96 -4.77 4.80 -8.04
CA GLU A 96 -5.79 4.38 -9.01
C GLU A 96 -5.31 3.15 -9.81
N LEU A 97 -4.08 3.16 -10.31
CA LEU A 97 -3.50 2.02 -11.03
C LEU A 97 -3.42 0.77 -10.16
N ALA A 98 -3.09 0.92 -8.88
CA ALA A 98 -3.02 -0.19 -7.94
C ALA A 98 -4.41 -0.76 -7.62
N VAL A 99 -5.42 0.09 -7.44
CA VAL A 99 -6.82 -0.35 -7.25
C VAL A 99 -7.31 -1.09 -8.49
N ASP A 100 -7.09 -0.53 -9.68
CA ASP A 100 -7.43 -1.17 -10.96
C ASP A 100 -6.77 -2.55 -11.10
N ALA A 101 -5.48 -2.64 -10.79
CA ALA A 101 -4.75 -3.90 -10.87
C ALA A 101 -5.27 -4.92 -9.84
N ALA A 102 -5.63 -4.49 -8.63
CA ALA A 102 -6.20 -5.37 -7.61
C ALA A 102 -7.58 -5.91 -8.03
N GLN A 103 -8.41 -5.08 -8.67
CA GLN A 103 -9.69 -5.50 -9.24
C GLN A 103 -9.49 -6.54 -10.34
N GLN A 104 -8.57 -6.27 -11.27
CA GLN A 104 -8.27 -7.18 -12.37
C GLN A 104 -7.64 -8.50 -11.90
N ALA A 105 -6.85 -8.47 -10.82
CA ALA A 105 -6.28 -9.66 -10.19
C ALA A 105 -7.28 -10.40 -9.27
N ALA A 106 -8.54 -9.95 -9.19
CA ALA A 106 -9.60 -10.53 -8.36
C ALA A 106 -9.22 -10.66 -6.86
N VAL A 107 -8.47 -9.68 -6.34
CA VAL A 107 -8.08 -9.63 -4.93
C VAL A 107 -9.33 -9.48 -4.06
N THR A 108 -9.46 -10.32 -3.04
CA THR A 108 -10.66 -10.35 -2.17
C THR A 108 -10.65 -9.21 -1.15
N HIS A 109 -9.48 -8.83 -0.64
CA HIS A 109 -9.35 -7.82 0.40
C HIS A 109 -8.25 -6.81 0.07
N LEU A 110 -8.61 -5.55 -0.14
CA LEU A 110 -7.66 -4.46 -0.29
C LEU A 110 -7.70 -3.58 0.97
N VAL A 111 -6.57 -3.48 1.65
CA VAL A 111 -6.38 -2.56 2.78
C VAL A 111 -5.49 -1.43 2.30
N PHE A 112 -6.04 -0.22 2.24
CA PHE A 112 -5.31 0.97 1.81
C PHE A 112 -4.90 1.81 3.03
N SER A 113 -3.60 2.08 3.16
CA SER A 113 -3.03 2.95 4.19
C SER A 113 -3.22 4.43 3.80
N SER A 114 -4.47 4.88 3.94
CA SER A 114 -4.84 6.29 3.81
C SER A 114 -4.50 7.06 5.10
N LEU A 115 -4.25 8.36 4.95
CA LEU A 115 -4.30 9.31 6.05
C LEU A 115 -5.47 10.24 5.75
N GLU A 116 -6.32 10.48 6.74
CA GLU A 116 -7.32 11.53 6.65
C GLU A 116 -6.58 12.88 6.65
N ALA A 117 -6.87 13.75 5.67
CA ALA A 117 -6.44 15.14 5.76
C ALA A 117 -7.06 15.74 7.03
N PRO A 118 -6.26 16.28 7.98
CA PRO A 118 -6.84 16.94 9.14
C PRO A 118 -7.71 18.10 8.62
N GLY A 119 -8.99 18.07 9.01
CA GLY A 119 -10.07 18.74 8.29
C GLY A 119 -9.86 20.21 7.96
N LEU A 120 -10.30 20.59 6.75
CA LEU A 120 -11.04 21.84 6.63
C LEU A 120 -12.26 21.74 7.57
N PRO A 121 -12.49 22.72 8.46
CA PRO A 121 -13.54 22.60 9.45
C PRO A 121 -14.91 22.58 8.78
N ALA A 122 -15.75 21.62 9.18
CA ALA A 122 -17.17 21.93 9.32
C ALA A 122 -17.25 23.10 10.33
N SER A 123 -17.86 24.20 9.87
CA SER A 123 -18.17 25.43 10.61
C SER A 123 -17.98 25.40 12.14
N GLU A 124 -17.14 26.32 12.62
CA GLU A 124 -17.41 27.33 13.66
C GLU A 124 -16.28 27.53 14.69
N SER A 125 -15.87 28.80 14.77
CA SER A 125 -15.32 29.52 15.94
C SER A 125 -13.96 29.12 16.50
N GLY A 126 -12.93 29.91 16.18
CA GLY A 126 -11.68 29.93 16.95
C GLY A 126 -10.47 30.52 16.22
N SER A 127 -10.25 31.81 16.42
CA SER A 127 -9.21 32.67 15.85
C SER A 127 -7.76 32.13 15.82
N ASN A 128 -7.11 32.22 14.64
CA ASN A 128 -5.72 32.66 14.39
C ASN A 128 -4.51 31.80 14.86
N LYS A 129 -3.80 31.11 13.92
CA LYS A 129 -2.47 31.52 13.33
C LYS A 129 -1.70 30.35 12.66
N GLU A 130 -1.13 30.66 11.49
CA GLU A 130 -0.14 29.94 10.67
C GLU A 130 -0.46 28.50 10.22
N ALA A 131 -1.19 28.37 9.11
CA ALA A 131 -1.33 27.12 8.38
C ALA A 131 -0.02 26.79 7.63
N TYR A 132 0.77 25.85 8.15
CA TYR A 132 1.76 25.14 7.33
C TYR A 132 1.00 24.32 6.28
N ARG A 133 0.97 24.83 5.04
CA ARG A 133 0.40 24.13 3.88
C ARG A 133 1.35 23.01 3.49
N LEU A 134 1.18 21.83 4.11
CA LEU A 134 1.83 20.60 3.68
C LEU A 134 0.97 19.98 2.56
N PRO A 135 1.46 19.95 1.30
CA PRO A 135 0.70 19.44 0.15
C PRO A 135 0.45 17.92 0.20
N ASP A 136 1.13 17.19 1.10
CA ASP A 136 1.19 15.72 1.11
C ASP A 136 -0.12 15.02 1.55
N PHE A 137 -1.12 15.76 2.03
CA PHE A 137 -2.29 15.18 2.71
C PHE A 137 -3.51 14.94 1.82
N GLU A 138 -3.60 15.58 0.65
CA GLU A 138 -4.86 15.62 -0.12
C GLU A 138 -5.08 14.37 -1.01
N ALA A 139 -4.01 13.74 -1.50
CA ALA A 139 -4.07 12.56 -2.39
C ALA A 139 -4.78 11.35 -1.76
N LYS A 140 -4.53 11.09 -0.49
CA LYS A 140 -5.06 9.92 0.23
C LYS A 140 -6.56 9.99 0.50
N SER A 141 -7.11 11.21 0.50
CA SER A 141 -8.55 11.47 0.71
C SER A 141 -9.40 11.28 -0.56
N GLN A 142 -8.77 11.31 -1.75
CA GLN A 142 -9.47 11.18 -3.04
C GLN A 142 -9.63 9.72 -3.50
N ILE A 143 -8.87 8.79 -2.92
CA ILE A 143 -8.96 7.35 -3.23
C ILE A 143 -10.13 6.75 -2.43
N SER A 144 -11.30 6.75 -3.05
CA SER A 144 -12.52 6.15 -2.49
C SER A 144 -12.32 4.64 -2.30
N VAL A 145 -12.18 4.19 -1.04
CA VAL A 145 -12.11 2.77 -0.67
C VAL A 145 -13.50 2.15 -0.91
N ARG A 146 -13.73 1.73 -2.15
CA ARG A 146 -14.93 0.97 -2.50
C ARG A 146 -14.76 -0.44 -1.96
N ARG A 147 -15.66 -0.84 -1.06
CA ARG A 147 -15.86 -2.23 -0.65
C ARG A 147 -16.10 -3.05 -1.94
N LEU A 148 -15.07 -3.71 -2.44
CA LEU A 148 -15.15 -4.49 -3.67
C LEU A 148 -15.87 -5.80 -3.36
N PHE A 149 -17.18 -5.73 -3.66
CA PHE A 149 -18.21 -6.76 -3.72
C PHE A 149 -18.95 -7.19 -2.45
N CYS A 150 -20.27 -7.26 -2.66
CA CYS A 150 -21.32 -7.95 -1.91
C CYS A 150 -21.32 -9.43 -2.30
#